data_AF-A0A2E2HFU6-F1
#
_entry.id   AF-A0A2E2HFU6-F1
#
_cell.length_a   1.000
_cell.length_b   1.000
_cell.length_c   1.000
_cell.angle_alpha   90.00
_cell.angle_beta   90.00
_cell.angle_gamma   90.00
#
_symmetry.space_group_name_H-M   'P 1'
#
loop_
_entity.id
_entity.type
_entity.pdbx_description
1 polymer ?
#
loop_
_entity_poly.entity_id
_entity_poly.type
_entity_poly.pdbx_seq_one_letter_code
_entity_poly.pdbx_strand_id
1 'polypeptide(L)'
;MRIMEIDGIDLVNTTSPAEIAMLNAALSPETNGETHTLGVLASGDPDTGTYPQHEVSAASITTSPVLSYDIKNTASGNVGYLVFNNHVATAEEELALVFEALLDGSVNDLVLDLRYNGGGLLAIASQLAYMIAGDANTNGRVFETLEFNDKHPTTNPVTMQAITPGPFYKQALGFSLAAGIALPSLELNRVFIISGSGTCSASESIINSLNGIGVEVILIGDTTCGKPFGFYPQDNCGTTYFTIQFKGVNDIGFGDYEDGFTPLNSGETGITLPGCAVLDDLSKGLGDPAEARLAAALAYRDAPGTCPAPPPASSLSTITISPLDQLSLQPVTQDTFVRNNRILGLPQ
;
A
#
# COMPACT_ATOMS: atom_id res chain seq x y z
N MET A 1 8.02 -10.03 -11.97
CA MET A 1 8.86 -9.32 -12.97
C MET A 1 10.11 -8.84 -12.28
N ARG A 2 11.29 -8.93 -12.91
CA ARG A 2 12.57 -8.44 -12.38
C ARG A 2 13.32 -7.69 -13.48
N ILE A 3 13.95 -6.57 -13.16
CA ILE A 3 14.90 -5.90 -14.06
C ILE A 3 16.23 -6.64 -13.92
N MET A 4 16.78 -7.08 -15.04
CA MET A 4 18.02 -7.86 -15.11
C MET A 4 19.16 -7.05 -15.73
N GLU A 5 18.83 -6.14 -16.66
CA GLU A 5 19.81 -5.28 -17.32
C GLU A 5 19.30 -3.84 -17.44
N ILE A 6 20.22 -2.88 -17.42
CA ILE A 6 19.96 -1.48 -17.79
C ILE A 6 21.07 -1.03 -18.75
N ASP A 7 20.70 -0.55 -19.93
CA ASP A 7 21.65 -0.11 -20.97
C ASP A 7 22.70 -1.18 -21.32
N GLY A 8 22.27 -2.45 -21.28
CA GLY A 8 23.12 -3.62 -21.54
C GLY A 8 24.08 -3.98 -20.39
N ILE A 9 23.98 -3.32 -19.24
CA ILE A 9 24.75 -3.63 -18.04
C ILE A 9 23.94 -4.58 -17.15
N ASP A 10 24.55 -5.69 -16.71
CA ASP A 10 23.96 -6.64 -15.76
C ASP A 10 23.73 -5.96 -14.39
N LEU A 11 22.46 -5.74 -14.04
CA LEU A 11 22.03 -5.10 -12.80
C LEU A 11 22.23 -6.02 -11.58
N VAL A 12 22.27 -7.33 -11.78
CA VAL A 12 22.26 -8.34 -10.71
C VAL A 12 23.67 -8.69 -10.27
N ASN A 13 24.61 -8.83 -11.20
CA ASN A 13 25.92 -9.41 -10.93
C ASN A 13 27.11 -8.46 -11.16
N THR A 14 26.89 -7.24 -11.67
CA THR A 14 28.03 -6.32 -11.84
C THR A 14 28.70 -5.99 -10.50
N THR A 15 30.03 -6.01 -10.52
CA THR A 15 30.88 -5.56 -9.41
C THR A 15 31.79 -4.40 -9.82
N SER A 16 31.66 -3.93 -11.06
CA SER A 16 32.48 -2.84 -11.59
C SER A 16 31.98 -1.50 -11.04
N PRO A 17 32.83 -0.71 -10.35
CA PRO A 17 32.42 0.59 -9.83
C PRO A 17 31.93 1.56 -10.93
N ALA A 18 32.47 1.43 -12.15
CA ALA A 18 32.05 2.24 -13.29
C ALA A 18 30.66 1.84 -13.79
N GLU A 19 30.37 0.54 -13.86
CA GLU A 19 29.05 0.03 -14.25
C GLU A 19 27.99 0.35 -13.20
N ILE A 20 28.31 0.19 -11.91
CA ILE A 20 27.43 0.59 -10.82
C ILE A 20 27.10 2.10 -10.88
N ALA A 21 28.08 2.94 -11.21
CA ALA A 21 27.83 4.37 -11.39
C ALA A 21 26.89 4.65 -12.57
N MET A 22 27.03 3.92 -13.69
CA MET A 22 26.13 4.04 -14.84
C MET A 22 24.72 3.56 -14.51
N LEU A 23 24.57 2.44 -13.82
CA LEU A 23 23.27 1.92 -13.36
C LEU A 23 22.56 2.92 -12.44
N ASN A 24 23.28 3.51 -11.49
CA ASN A 24 22.72 4.52 -10.58
C ASN A 24 22.27 5.77 -11.33
N ALA A 25 23.05 6.23 -12.31
CA ALA A 25 22.68 7.36 -13.17
C ALA A 25 21.42 7.05 -13.99
N ALA A 26 21.34 5.85 -14.58
CA ALA A 26 20.18 5.42 -15.37
C ALA A 26 18.90 5.24 -14.53
N LEU A 27 19.04 4.86 -13.26
CA LEU A 27 17.93 4.73 -12.31
C LEU A 27 17.53 6.07 -11.66
N SER A 28 18.40 7.08 -11.74
CA SER A 28 18.22 8.41 -11.14
C SER A 28 18.54 9.54 -12.14
N PRO A 29 17.89 9.56 -13.32
CA PRO A 29 18.23 10.49 -14.38
C PRO A 29 17.97 11.94 -13.94
N GLU A 30 18.95 12.81 -14.16
CA GLU A 30 18.84 14.24 -13.83
C GLU A 30 18.13 15.04 -14.92
N THR A 31 17.99 14.47 -16.12
CA THR A 31 17.46 15.15 -17.30
C THR A 31 16.16 14.50 -17.78
N ASN A 32 15.06 15.29 -17.82
CA ASN A 32 13.83 14.84 -18.47
C ASN A 32 14.06 14.53 -19.96
N GLY A 33 13.50 13.43 -20.42
CA GLY A 33 13.64 12.95 -21.79
C GLY A 33 14.88 12.10 -22.03
N GLU A 34 15.74 11.89 -21.03
CA GLU A 34 16.83 10.91 -21.11
C GLU A 34 16.24 9.50 -21.27
N THR A 35 16.76 8.73 -22.22
CA THR A 35 16.23 7.39 -22.53
C THR A 35 17.19 6.31 -22.07
N HIS A 36 16.64 5.27 -21.43
CA HIS A 36 17.36 4.07 -21.04
C HIS A 36 16.65 2.82 -21.57
N THR A 37 17.36 1.71 -21.63
CA THR A 37 16.81 0.40 -21.99
C THR A 37 16.81 -0.52 -20.79
N LEU A 38 15.68 -1.18 -20.51
CA LEU A 38 15.54 -2.14 -19.42
C LEU A 38 15.38 -3.54 -19.99
N GLY A 39 16.29 -4.45 -19.64
CA GLY A 39 16.16 -5.89 -19.87
C GLY A 39 15.35 -6.53 -18.75
N VAL A 40 14.18 -7.09 -19.06
CA VAL A 40 13.23 -7.56 -18.04
C VAL A 40 12.98 -9.07 -18.10
N LEU A 41 12.99 -9.73 -16.95
CA LEU A 41 12.53 -11.11 -16.76
C LEU A 41 11.09 -11.12 -16.23
N ALA A 42 10.15 -11.69 -17.00
CA ALA A 42 8.75 -11.80 -16.59
C ALA A 42 8.58 -12.80 -15.44
N SER A 43 7.49 -12.65 -14.68
CA SER A 43 7.21 -13.58 -13.57
C SER A 43 6.86 -14.96 -14.13
N GLY A 44 7.61 -16.00 -13.72
CA GLY A 44 7.38 -17.38 -14.15
C GLY A 44 8.19 -17.83 -15.37
N ASP A 45 8.91 -16.91 -16.03
CA ASP A 45 9.81 -17.27 -17.12
C ASP A 45 11.15 -17.81 -16.58
N PRO A 46 11.74 -18.84 -17.23
CA PRO A 46 13.07 -19.30 -16.87
C PRO A 46 14.11 -18.23 -17.23
N ASP A 47 15.11 -18.06 -16.36
CA ASP A 47 16.22 -17.16 -16.64
C ASP A 47 17.14 -17.79 -17.70
N THR A 48 17.07 -17.28 -18.93
CA THR A 48 17.88 -17.73 -20.07
C THR A 48 19.12 -16.85 -20.31
N GLY A 49 19.38 -15.86 -19.44
CA GLY A 49 20.46 -14.87 -19.66
C GLY A 49 20.22 -13.96 -20.88
N THR A 50 18.97 -13.83 -21.33
CA THR A 50 18.57 -12.99 -22.46
C THR A 50 17.21 -12.38 -22.15
N TYR A 51 17.14 -11.05 -22.17
CA TYR A 51 15.99 -10.32 -21.67
C TYR A 51 15.40 -9.40 -22.75
N PRO A 52 14.07 -9.41 -22.96
CA PRO A 52 13.39 -8.40 -23.77
C PRO A 52 13.74 -6.99 -23.30
N GLN A 53 14.16 -6.15 -24.25
CA GLN A 53 14.60 -4.79 -23.97
C GLN A 53 13.43 -3.82 -24.17
N HIS A 54 13.20 -2.97 -23.17
CA HIS A 54 12.16 -1.96 -23.17
C HIS A 54 12.79 -0.57 -23.05
N GLU A 55 12.57 0.28 -24.04
CA GLU A 55 12.97 1.68 -23.95
C GLU A 55 12.06 2.43 -22.97
N VAL A 56 12.66 3.15 -22.04
CA VAL A 56 11.99 4.01 -21.08
C VAL A 56 12.57 5.41 -21.19
N SER A 57 11.73 6.43 -21.01
CA SER A 57 12.15 7.83 -20.98
C SER A 57 11.98 8.39 -19.59
N ALA A 58 13.03 9.00 -19.06
CA ALA A 58 13.00 9.81 -17.86
C ALA A 58 11.95 10.92 -18.01
N ALA A 59 11.13 11.11 -16.99
CA ALA A 59 10.17 12.19 -16.93
C ALA A 59 10.03 12.63 -15.47
N SER A 60 9.74 13.92 -15.27
CA SER A 60 9.33 14.41 -13.95
C SER A 60 7.96 13.84 -13.65
N ILE A 61 7.90 12.88 -12.73
CA ILE A 61 6.65 12.32 -12.25
C ILE A 61 6.19 13.14 -11.06
N THR A 62 5.06 13.82 -11.19
CA THR A 62 4.33 14.31 -10.02
C THR A 62 3.64 13.12 -9.38
N THR A 63 4.14 12.64 -8.24
CA THR A 63 3.50 11.57 -7.48
C THR A 63 2.27 12.12 -6.77
N SER A 64 1.13 12.11 -7.43
CA SER A 64 -0.16 12.34 -6.77
C SER A 64 -0.51 11.09 -5.96
N PRO A 65 -0.80 11.20 -4.66
CA PRO A 65 -1.20 10.05 -3.85
C PRO A 65 -2.52 9.44 -4.33
N VAL A 66 -3.44 10.24 -4.90
CA VAL A 66 -4.63 9.77 -5.60
C VAL A 66 -4.35 9.71 -7.11
N LEU A 67 -4.08 8.52 -7.64
CA LEU A 67 -3.74 8.38 -9.08
C LEU A 67 -4.95 8.53 -10.00
N SER A 68 -6.10 8.00 -9.59
CA SER A 68 -7.34 8.12 -10.34
C SER A 68 -8.54 7.75 -9.46
N TYR A 69 -9.71 8.28 -9.81
CA TYR A 69 -10.98 7.79 -9.29
C TYR A 69 -12.04 7.79 -10.41
N ASP A 70 -13.04 6.93 -10.28
CA ASP A 70 -14.18 6.85 -11.20
C ASP A 70 -15.43 6.35 -10.48
N ILE A 71 -16.60 6.62 -11.05
CA ILE A 71 -17.89 6.08 -10.59
C ILE A 71 -18.41 5.11 -11.65
N LYS A 72 -18.44 3.83 -11.29
CA LYS A 72 -18.96 2.76 -12.14
C LYS A 72 -20.45 2.61 -11.91
N ASN A 73 -21.24 2.96 -12.93
CA ASN A 73 -22.68 2.73 -12.90
C ASN A 73 -22.95 1.24 -13.16
N THR A 74 -23.52 0.54 -12.18
CA THR A 74 -23.98 -0.85 -12.35
C THR A 74 -25.50 -0.93 -12.15
N ALA A 75 -26.10 -2.06 -12.54
CA ALA A 75 -27.53 -2.28 -12.33
C ALA A 75 -27.93 -2.34 -10.83
N SER A 76 -26.97 -2.65 -9.95
CA SER A 76 -27.11 -2.82 -8.50
C SER A 76 -26.75 -1.57 -7.69
N GLY A 77 -26.40 -0.46 -8.35
CA GLY A 77 -26.02 0.81 -7.72
C GLY A 77 -24.64 1.30 -8.13
N ASN A 78 -24.32 2.55 -7.84
CA ASN A 78 -23.06 3.15 -8.25
C ASN A 78 -21.89 2.65 -7.39
N VAL A 79 -20.75 2.37 -8.00
CA VAL A 79 -19.53 1.91 -7.31
C VAL A 79 -18.44 2.94 -7.48
N GLY A 80 -17.91 3.46 -6.38
CA GLY A 80 -16.67 4.22 -6.42
C GLY A 80 -15.49 3.30 -6.73
N TYR A 81 -14.62 3.70 -7.63
CA TYR A 81 -13.31 3.09 -7.82
C TYR A 81 -12.25 4.15 -7.52
N LEU A 82 -11.30 3.85 -6.63
CA LEU A 82 -10.25 4.78 -6.23
C LEU A 82 -8.90 4.08 -6.24
N VAL A 83 -7.94 4.59 -7.01
CA VAL A 83 -6.55 4.17 -6.98
C VAL A 83 -5.77 5.09 -6.06
N PHE A 84 -5.38 4.56 -4.90
CA PHE A 84 -4.67 5.31 -3.88
C PHE A 84 -3.30 4.71 -3.64
N ASN A 85 -2.24 5.46 -3.95
CA ASN A 85 -0.91 4.91 -4.12
C ASN A 85 0.10 5.31 -3.03
N ASN A 86 -0.20 6.33 -2.22
CA ASN A 86 0.73 6.74 -1.17
C ASN A 86 0.05 7.50 -0.02
N HIS A 87 0.43 7.19 1.22
CA HIS A 87 -0.09 7.87 2.41
C HIS A 87 0.80 9.06 2.80
N VAL A 88 0.73 10.16 2.05
CA VAL A 88 1.51 11.39 2.28
C VAL A 88 0.60 12.57 2.64
N ALA A 89 1.19 13.65 3.16
CA ALA A 89 0.44 14.82 3.65
C ALA A 89 -0.50 15.45 2.60
N THR A 90 -0.10 15.46 1.32
CA THR A 90 -0.93 15.99 0.22
C THR A 90 -2.17 15.13 -0.08
N ALA A 91 -2.22 13.89 0.43
CA ALA A 91 -3.37 13.02 0.24
C ALA A 91 -4.62 13.47 1.01
N GLU A 92 -4.47 14.23 2.10
CA GLU A 92 -5.61 14.64 2.92
C GLU A 92 -6.63 15.46 2.11
N GLU A 93 -6.19 16.48 1.39
CA GLU A 93 -7.05 17.27 0.50
C GLU A 93 -7.55 16.46 -0.69
N GLU A 94 -6.68 15.73 -1.38
CA GLU A 94 -7.06 14.95 -2.56
C GLU A 94 -8.13 13.90 -2.23
N LEU A 95 -7.98 13.18 -1.12
CA LEU A 95 -8.95 12.19 -0.67
C LEU A 95 -10.28 12.83 -0.28
N ALA A 96 -10.26 13.96 0.45
CA ALA A 96 -11.49 14.67 0.80
C ALA A 96 -12.26 15.08 -0.47
N LEU A 97 -11.57 15.63 -1.47
CA LEU A 97 -12.20 16.01 -2.74
C LEU A 97 -12.79 14.81 -3.50
N VAL A 98 -12.08 13.67 -3.52
CA VAL A 98 -12.61 12.45 -4.14
C VAL A 98 -13.85 11.97 -3.41
N PHE A 99 -13.84 11.93 -2.08
CA PHE A 99 -14.98 11.43 -1.31
C PHE A 99 -16.21 12.34 -1.41
N GLU A 100 -16.04 13.65 -1.52
CA GLU A 100 -17.14 14.56 -1.91
C GLU A 100 -17.72 14.19 -3.28
N ALA A 101 -16.86 13.95 -4.28
CA ALA A 101 -17.31 13.55 -5.61
C ALA A 101 -18.03 12.18 -5.62
N LEU A 102 -17.57 11.24 -4.79
CA LEU A 102 -18.23 9.93 -4.63
C LEU A 102 -19.59 10.06 -3.93
N LEU A 103 -19.71 10.96 -2.94
CA LEU A 103 -20.99 11.29 -2.29
C LEU A 103 -21.99 11.89 -3.28
N ASP A 104 -21.57 12.88 -4.06
CA ASP A 104 -22.37 13.48 -5.12
C ASP A 104 -22.77 12.44 -6.18
N GLY A 105 -21.87 11.47 -6.42
CA GLY A 105 -22.09 10.30 -7.25
C GLY A 105 -23.06 9.26 -6.69
N SER A 106 -23.53 9.41 -5.45
CA SER A 106 -24.41 8.48 -4.75
C SER A 106 -23.90 7.03 -4.76
N VAL A 107 -22.60 6.83 -4.53
CA VAL A 107 -22.01 5.49 -4.51
C VAL A 107 -22.54 4.64 -3.35
N ASN A 108 -22.77 3.35 -3.61
CA ASN A 108 -23.26 2.38 -2.64
C ASN A 108 -22.18 1.39 -2.17
N ASP A 109 -21.10 1.28 -2.93
CA ASP A 109 -19.93 0.46 -2.61
C ASP A 109 -18.66 1.18 -3.10
N LEU A 110 -17.53 0.81 -2.52
CA LEU A 110 -16.20 1.31 -2.91
C LEU A 110 -15.27 0.13 -3.22
N VAL A 111 -14.59 0.24 -4.35
CA VAL A 111 -13.39 -0.53 -4.69
C VAL A 111 -12.17 0.38 -4.49
N LEU A 112 -11.42 0.15 -3.42
CA LEU A 112 -10.19 0.84 -3.09
C LEU A 112 -8.99 0.02 -3.59
N ASP A 113 -8.25 0.57 -4.54
CA ASP A 113 -7.09 -0.08 -5.15
C ASP A 113 -5.79 0.37 -4.48
N LEU A 114 -5.21 -0.53 -3.69
CA LEU A 114 -3.97 -0.35 -2.93
C LEU A 114 -2.85 -1.26 -3.45
N ARG A 115 -3.00 -1.86 -4.65
CA ARG A 115 -2.13 -2.96 -5.11
C ARG A 115 -0.63 -2.60 -5.16
N TYR A 116 -0.32 -1.31 -5.29
CA TYR A 116 1.05 -0.77 -5.31
C TYR A 116 1.35 0.21 -4.16
N ASN A 117 0.48 0.30 -3.14
CA ASN A 117 0.62 1.24 -2.03
C ASN A 117 1.37 0.63 -0.84
N GLY A 118 2.64 1.00 -0.69
CA GLY A 118 3.52 0.55 0.39
C GLY A 118 3.26 1.17 1.77
N GLY A 119 2.24 2.03 1.90
CA GLY A 119 1.87 2.67 3.16
C GLY A 119 2.38 4.12 3.27
N GLY A 120 2.68 4.54 4.51
CA GLY A 120 3.12 5.90 4.86
C GLY A 120 2.51 6.37 6.17
N LEU A 121 1.93 7.57 6.18
CA LEU A 121 1.31 8.21 7.35
C LEU A 121 0.04 7.44 7.78
N LEU A 122 0.03 6.94 9.03
CA LEU A 122 -1.15 6.28 9.61
C LEU A 122 -2.31 7.24 9.83
N ALA A 123 -2.02 8.52 10.02
CA ALA A 123 -3.05 9.54 10.13
C ALA A 123 -3.90 9.64 8.85
N ILE A 124 -3.27 9.57 7.67
CA ILE A 124 -3.97 9.54 6.38
C ILE A 124 -4.77 8.24 6.22
N ALA A 125 -4.21 7.10 6.64
CA ALA A 125 -4.92 5.82 6.61
C ALA A 125 -6.16 5.84 7.51
N SER A 126 -6.06 6.44 8.70
CA SER A 126 -7.15 6.61 9.64
C SER A 126 -8.25 7.54 9.09
N GLN A 127 -7.87 8.65 8.46
CA GLN A 127 -8.81 9.54 7.76
C GLN A 127 -9.51 8.81 6.61
N LEU A 128 -8.78 8.08 5.76
CA LEU A 128 -9.37 7.29 4.67
C LEU A 128 -10.34 6.23 5.20
N ALA A 129 -9.95 5.49 6.25
CA ALA A 129 -10.82 4.49 6.87
C ALA A 129 -12.09 5.13 7.48
N TYR A 130 -11.98 6.33 8.07
CA TYR A 130 -13.14 7.12 8.48
C TYR A 130 -14.04 7.49 7.29
N MET A 131 -13.47 8.04 6.22
CA MET A 131 -14.25 8.45 5.05
C MET A 131 -14.97 7.26 4.38
N ILE A 132 -14.44 6.04 4.51
CA ILE A 132 -15.09 4.81 4.07
C ILE A 132 -16.25 4.42 5.00
N ALA A 133 -15.96 4.21 6.29
CA ALA A 133 -16.87 3.57 7.23
C ALA A 133 -17.88 4.53 7.86
N GLY A 134 -17.50 5.80 8.01
CA GLY A 134 -18.34 6.85 8.55
C GLY A 134 -18.54 6.83 10.07
N ASP A 135 -19.13 7.91 10.60
CA ASP A 135 -19.26 8.13 12.06
C ASP A 135 -20.15 7.07 12.70
N ALA A 136 -21.15 6.53 11.96
CA ALA A 136 -22.02 5.48 12.47
C ALA A 136 -21.25 4.21 12.86
N ASN A 137 -20.15 3.92 12.16
CA ASN A 137 -19.32 2.74 12.40
C ASN A 137 -18.07 3.04 13.25
N THR A 138 -17.52 4.24 13.16
CA THR A 138 -16.21 4.55 13.77
C THR A 138 -16.27 5.31 15.09
N ASN A 139 -17.43 5.89 15.47
CA ASN A 139 -17.51 6.71 16.68
C ASN A 139 -17.15 5.91 17.96
N GLY A 140 -16.18 6.41 18.71
CA GLY A 140 -15.67 5.74 19.92
C GLY A 140 -14.83 4.49 19.65
N ARG A 141 -14.53 4.18 18.39
CA ARG A 141 -13.67 3.06 17.99
C ARG A 141 -12.22 3.47 17.84
N VAL A 142 -11.35 2.49 18.00
CA VAL A 142 -9.90 2.63 17.84
C VAL A 142 -9.51 2.20 16.43
N PHE A 143 -8.86 3.12 15.71
CA PHE A 143 -8.19 2.77 14.46
C PHE A 143 -6.97 1.90 14.78
N GLU A 144 -6.04 2.42 15.59
CA GLU A 144 -4.84 1.67 15.94
C GLU A 144 -4.26 2.12 17.29
N THR A 145 -3.78 1.17 18.09
CA THR A 145 -2.97 1.42 19.29
C THR A 145 -1.57 0.84 19.09
N LEU A 146 -0.55 1.56 19.52
CA LEU A 146 0.83 1.06 19.49
C LEU A 146 1.07 0.10 20.66
N GLU A 147 1.47 -1.13 20.37
CA GLU A 147 1.90 -2.12 21.35
C GLU A 147 3.42 -2.27 21.29
N PHE A 148 4.08 -1.99 22.41
CA PHE A 148 5.52 -2.20 22.60
C PHE A 148 5.76 -3.52 23.35
N ASN A 149 7.03 -3.87 23.57
CA ASN A 149 7.37 -5.06 24.36
C ASN A 149 6.91 -4.94 25.83
N ASP A 150 7.05 -6.06 26.56
CA ASP A 150 6.64 -6.22 27.96
C ASP A 150 7.31 -5.27 28.96
N LYS A 151 8.39 -4.56 28.56
CA LYS A 151 9.05 -3.53 29.38
C LYS A 151 8.33 -2.18 29.32
N HIS A 152 7.48 -1.97 28.31
CA HIS A 152 6.85 -0.68 28.01
C HIS A 152 5.33 -0.82 27.74
N PRO A 153 4.56 -1.44 28.65
CA PRO A 153 3.17 -1.81 28.38
C PRO A 153 2.19 -0.63 28.30
N THR A 154 2.57 0.54 28.84
CA THR A 154 1.66 1.70 28.95
C THR A 154 2.30 3.03 28.52
N THR A 155 3.60 3.03 28.28
CA THR A 155 4.38 4.24 28.01
C THR A 155 5.26 4.01 26.80
N ASN A 156 5.20 4.92 25.84
CA ASN A 156 6.08 4.91 24.69
C ASN A 156 7.52 5.19 25.15
N PRO A 157 8.47 4.27 24.95
CA PRO A 157 9.84 4.41 25.44
C PRO A 157 10.65 5.48 24.72
N VAL A 158 10.18 5.97 23.57
CA VAL A 158 10.87 6.99 22.76
C VAL A 158 10.34 8.38 23.09
N THR A 159 9.02 8.55 23.11
CA THR A 159 8.41 9.87 23.38
C THR A 159 8.20 10.15 24.86
N MET A 160 8.32 9.13 25.72
CA MET A 160 8.01 9.19 27.16
C MET A 160 6.56 9.59 27.46
N GLN A 161 5.66 9.44 26.48
CA GLN A 161 4.22 9.71 26.63
C GLN A 161 3.45 8.42 26.90
N ALA A 162 2.29 8.54 27.52
CA ALA A 162 1.36 7.42 27.66
C ALA A 162 0.96 6.90 26.26
N ILE A 163 0.90 5.58 26.11
CA ILE A 163 0.33 4.96 24.92
C ILE A 163 -1.16 5.28 24.94
N THR A 164 -1.65 5.88 23.86
CA THR A 164 -3.06 6.24 23.70
C THR A 164 -3.60 5.63 22.41
N PRO A 165 -4.84 5.12 22.40
CA PRO A 165 -5.46 4.65 21.18
C PRO A 165 -5.63 5.77 20.16
N GLY A 166 -5.19 5.52 18.93
CA GLY A 166 -5.43 6.39 17.78
C GLY A 166 -6.87 6.22 17.29
N PRO A 167 -7.66 7.31 17.16
CA PRO A 167 -9.03 7.21 16.67
C PRO A 167 -9.06 7.09 15.15
N PHE A 168 -10.26 6.80 14.61
CA PHE A 168 -10.61 7.14 13.23
C PHE A 168 -10.76 8.67 13.15
N TYR A 169 -9.86 9.35 12.45
CA TYR A 169 -9.84 10.81 12.37
C TYR A 169 -10.95 11.31 11.45
N LYS A 170 -12.00 11.88 12.04
CA LYS A 170 -13.13 12.45 11.31
C LYS A 170 -12.96 13.88 10.81
N GLN A 171 -11.80 14.46 11.10
CA GLN A 171 -11.46 15.82 10.73
C GLN A 171 -10.07 15.86 10.11
N ALA A 172 -9.85 16.84 9.23
CA ALA A 172 -8.53 17.21 8.77
C ALA A 172 -7.62 17.56 9.95
N LEU A 173 -6.36 17.18 9.85
CA LEU A 173 -5.33 17.37 10.86
C LEU A 173 -4.37 18.50 10.54
N GLY A 174 -4.50 19.16 9.38
CA GLY A 174 -3.61 20.26 9.00
C GLY A 174 -2.51 19.87 8.03
N PHE A 175 -2.62 18.72 7.34
CA PHE A 175 -1.58 18.25 6.41
C PHE A 175 -1.62 19.01 5.09
N SER A 176 -2.79 19.04 4.45
CA SER A 176 -3.07 19.81 3.24
C SER A 176 -4.41 20.55 3.31
N LEU A 177 -5.30 20.17 4.23
CA LEU A 177 -6.49 20.93 4.59
C LEU A 177 -6.31 21.69 5.91
N ALA A 178 -7.13 22.72 6.14
CA ALA A 178 -7.16 23.38 7.45
C ALA A 178 -7.61 22.39 8.53
N ALA A 179 -6.88 22.34 9.65
CA ALA A 179 -7.22 21.44 10.75
C ALA A 179 -8.63 21.72 11.31
N GLY A 180 -9.36 20.64 11.62
CA GLY A 180 -10.72 20.70 12.18
C GLY A 180 -11.85 20.73 11.14
N ILE A 181 -11.55 20.82 9.84
CA ILE A 181 -12.54 20.62 8.78
C ILE A 181 -13.06 19.19 8.85
N ALA A 182 -14.39 19.01 8.89
CA ALA A 182 -15.00 17.69 8.85
C ALA A 182 -14.72 17.02 7.50
N LEU A 183 -14.35 15.73 7.54
CA LEU A 183 -14.13 14.95 6.34
C LEU A 183 -15.44 14.32 5.85
N PRO A 184 -15.66 14.20 4.53
CA PRO A 184 -16.81 13.50 3.96
C PRO A 184 -16.76 11.99 4.27
N SER A 185 -17.90 11.35 4.49
CA SER A 185 -17.97 9.90 4.71
C SER A 185 -19.07 9.23 3.89
N LEU A 186 -18.77 8.04 3.34
CA LEU A 186 -19.72 7.22 2.57
C LEU A 186 -20.62 6.35 3.46
N GLU A 187 -20.30 6.22 4.75
CA GLU A 187 -21.05 5.40 5.72
C GLU A 187 -21.22 3.92 5.26
N LEU A 188 -20.17 3.35 4.66
CA LEU A 188 -20.21 1.98 4.12
C LEU A 188 -19.95 0.93 5.21
N ASN A 189 -20.70 -0.16 5.13
CA ASN A 189 -20.48 -1.35 5.98
C ASN A 189 -19.59 -2.40 5.31
N ARG A 190 -19.14 -2.15 4.08
CA ARG A 190 -18.29 -3.03 3.28
C ARG A 190 -17.38 -2.21 2.38
N VAL A 191 -16.17 -2.71 2.15
CA VAL A 191 -15.24 -2.18 1.14
C VAL A 191 -14.55 -3.33 0.40
N PHE A 192 -14.36 -3.17 -0.90
CA PHE A 192 -13.52 -4.05 -1.71
C PHE A 192 -12.14 -3.44 -1.78
N ILE A 193 -11.12 -4.18 -1.37
CA ILE A 193 -9.73 -3.74 -1.43
C ILE A 193 -9.02 -4.57 -2.48
N ILE A 194 -8.47 -3.90 -3.50
CA ILE A 194 -7.55 -4.54 -4.43
C ILE A 194 -6.15 -4.46 -3.84
N SER A 195 -5.52 -5.62 -3.64
CA SER A 195 -4.22 -5.76 -3.01
C SER A 195 -3.19 -6.46 -3.91
N GLY A 196 -1.92 -6.24 -3.56
CA GLY A 196 -0.77 -6.94 -4.10
C GLY A 196 0.27 -7.16 -3.00
N SER A 197 1.37 -7.85 -3.31
CA SER A 197 2.50 -8.03 -2.39
C SER A 197 3.16 -6.71 -1.95
N GLY A 198 2.91 -5.62 -2.69
CA GLY A 198 3.34 -4.25 -2.34
C GLY A 198 2.37 -3.50 -1.42
N THR A 199 1.15 -4.00 -1.20
CA THR A 199 0.20 -3.44 -0.25
C THR A 199 0.72 -3.65 1.16
N CYS A 200 1.12 -2.58 1.85
CA CYS A 200 1.93 -2.71 3.05
C CYS A 200 1.63 -1.64 4.10
N SER A 201 1.94 -1.93 5.37
CA SER A 201 2.02 -0.92 6.43
C SER A 201 0.69 -0.17 6.62
N ALA A 202 0.65 1.16 6.41
CA ALA A 202 -0.57 1.96 6.55
C ALA A 202 -1.74 1.47 5.67
N SER A 203 -1.46 0.89 4.51
CA SER A 203 -2.47 0.22 3.66
C SER A 203 -3.08 -1.00 4.37
N GLU A 204 -2.26 -1.78 5.08
CA GLU A 204 -2.72 -2.92 5.88
C GLU A 204 -3.41 -2.47 7.16
N SER A 205 -3.06 -1.32 7.73
CA SER A 205 -3.83 -0.72 8.82
C SER A 205 -5.26 -0.38 8.40
N ILE A 206 -5.50 0.08 7.16
CA ILE A 206 -6.89 0.28 6.67
C ILE A 206 -7.66 -1.05 6.73
N ILE A 207 -7.07 -2.12 6.18
CA ILE A 207 -7.66 -3.47 6.20
C ILE A 207 -7.94 -3.93 7.64
N ASN A 208 -6.91 -3.86 8.48
CA ASN A 208 -6.96 -4.36 9.85
C ASN A 208 -7.97 -3.60 10.72
N SER A 209 -7.98 -2.27 10.64
CA SER A 209 -8.81 -1.41 11.49
C SER A 209 -10.27 -1.46 11.08
N LEU A 210 -10.58 -1.47 9.78
CA LEU A 210 -11.96 -1.63 9.28
C LEU A 210 -12.53 -2.99 9.67
N ASN A 211 -11.79 -4.07 9.44
CA ASN A 211 -12.21 -5.41 9.85
C ASN A 211 -12.39 -5.50 11.38
N GLY A 212 -11.50 -4.86 12.15
CA GLY A 212 -11.56 -4.82 13.61
C GLY A 212 -12.83 -4.17 14.19
N ILE A 213 -13.47 -3.26 13.46
CA ILE A 213 -14.74 -2.62 13.86
C ILE A 213 -15.97 -3.27 13.22
N GLY A 214 -15.79 -4.37 12.48
CA GLY A 214 -16.87 -5.13 11.85
C GLY A 214 -17.32 -4.62 10.48
N VAL A 215 -16.55 -3.74 9.83
CA VAL A 215 -16.74 -3.43 8.40
C VAL A 215 -16.25 -4.62 7.58
N GLU A 216 -17.07 -5.11 6.66
CA GLU A 216 -16.72 -6.24 5.81
C GLU A 216 -15.63 -5.82 4.80
N VAL A 217 -14.45 -6.43 4.89
CA VAL A 217 -13.36 -6.19 3.94
C VAL A 217 -13.29 -7.37 2.97
N ILE A 218 -13.53 -7.09 1.68
CA ILE A 218 -13.39 -8.07 0.60
C ILE A 218 -12.05 -7.85 -0.10
N LEU A 219 -11.15 -8.83 -0.05
CA LEU A 219 -9.80 -8.71 -0.59
C LEU A 219 -9.70 -9.34 -2.00
N ILE A 220 -9.32 -8.54 -2.98
CA ILE A 220 -9.18 -8.97 -4.38
C ILE A 220 -7.72 -8.79 -4.81
N GLY A 221 -7.10 -9.80 -5.41
CA GLY A 221 -5.73 -9.69 -5.92
C GLY A 221 -4.79 -10.67 -5.25
N ASP A 222 -3.75 -10.18 -4.59
CA ASP A 222 -2.72 -11.01 -3.96
C ASP A 222 -2.58 -10.73 -2.45
N THR A 223 -1.87 -11.61 -1.75
CA THR A 223 -1.55 -11.46 -0.32
C THR A 223 -0.75 -10.17 -0.08
N THR A 224 -1.09 -9.43 0.98
CA THR A 224 -0.38 -8.20 1.37
C THR A 224 1.01 -8.49 1.95
N CYS A 225 1.82 -7.45 2.20
CA CYS A 225 3.23 -7.63 2.56
C CYS A 225 3.48 -8.23 3.96
N GLY A 226 2.54 -8.08 4.89
CA GLY A 226 2.68 -8.53 6.28
C GLY A 226 3.47 -7.60 7.21
N LYS A 227 3.12 -6.30 7.28
CA LYS A 227 3.85 -5.32 8.12
C LYS A 227 2.98 -4.63 9.16
N PRO A 228 2.70 -5.29 10.31
CA PRO A 228 2.10 -4.64 11.48
C PRO A 228 3.09 -3.75 12.25
N PHE A 229 4.37 -3.86 11.95
CA PHE A 229 5.47 -3.28 12.73
C PHE A 229 5.85 -1.86 12.30
N GLY A 230 6.26 -1.04 13.28
CA GLY A 230 6.85 0.26 13.04
C GLY A 230 8.10 0.52 13.88
N PHE A 231 8.71 1.68 13.62
CA PHE A 231 10.01 2.08 14.17
C PHE A 231 10.06 3.59 14.41
N TYR A 232 10.99 4.00 15.27
CA TYR A 232 11.44 5.37 15.43
C TYR A 232 12.86 5.44 14.84
N PRO A 233 13.09 6.20 13.75
CA PRO A 233 14.41 6.31 13.15
C PRO A 233 15.40 6.92 14.13
N GLN A 234 16.59 6.33 14.23
CA GLN A 234 17.66 6.85 15.09
C GLN A 234 18.94 7.08 14.30
N ASP A 235 19.37 8.34 14.21
CA ASP A 235 20.63 8.72 13.57
C ASP A 235 21.82 8.46 14.50
N ASN A 236 22.89 7.85 13.97
CA ASN A 236 24.16 7.68 14.66
C ASN A 236 25.31 7.66 13.66
N CYS A 237 26.19 8.67 13.74
CA CYS A 237 27.42 8.78 12.94
C CYS A 237 27.23 8.60 11.41
N GLY A 238 26.19 9.19 10.84
CA GLY A 238 25.89 9.11 9.40
C GLY A 238 25.17 7.83 8.96
N THR A 239 24.76 6.99 9.91
CA THR A 239 23.86 5.84 9.68
C THR A 239 22.54 6.07 10.40
N THR A 240 21.42 5.84 9.73
CA THR A 240 20.08 5.85 10.35
C THR A 240 19.64 4.41 10.62
N TYR A 241 19.29 4.12 11.86
CA TYR A 241 18.81 2.81 12.30
C TYR A 241 17.29 2.78 12.31
N PHE A 242 16.72 1.74 11.74
CA PHE A 242 15.27 1.49 11.65
C PHE A 242 14.94 0.16 12.36
N THR A 243 15.01 0.15 13.69
CA THR A 243 14.73 -1.05 14.49
C THR A 243 13.25 -1.19 14.75
N ILE A 244 12.71 -2.41 14.62
CA ILE A 244 11.31 -2.68 14.98
C ILE A 244 11.15 -2.42 16.49
N GLN A 245 10.23 -1.52 16.83
CA GLN A 245 10.02 -1.09 18.22
C GLN A 245 8.60 -1.32 18.70
N PHE A 246 7.63 -1.39 17.80
CA PHE A 246 6.22 -1.60 18.14
C PHE A 246 5.48 -2.36 17.03
N LYS A 247 4.32 -2.93 17.39
CA LYS A 247 3.28 -3.35 16.44
C LYS A 247 2.02 -2.52 16.63
N GLY A 248 1.23 -2.36 15.58
CA GLY A 248 -0.09 -1.72 15.65
C GLY A 248 -1.21 -2.74 15.86
N VAL A 249 -2.10 -2.49 16.83
CA VAL A 249 -3.29 -3.32 17.09
C VAL A 249 -4.58 -2.52 16.91
N ASN A 250 -5.63 -3.12 16.36
CA ASN A 250 -6.93 -2.47 16.10
C ASN A 250 -7.86 -2.41 17.34
N ASP A 251 -9.13 -2.05 17.15
CA ASP A 251 -10.19 -1.95 18.19
C ASP A 251 -10.35 -3.20 19.06
N ILE A 252 -10.11 -4.39 18.49
CA ILE A 252 -10.22 -5.67 19.21
C ILE A 252 -8.86 -6.18 19.71
N GLY A 253 -7.81 -5.37 19.62
CA GLY A 253 -6.46 -5.73 20.04
C GLY A 253 -5.74 -6.68 19.06
N PHE A 254 -6.21 -6.80 17.82
CA PHE A 254 -5.60 -7.66 16.82
C PHE A 254 -4.56 -6.89 15.97
N GLY A 255 -3.37 -7.47 15.84
CA GLY A 255 -2.26 -6.93 15.04
C GLY A 255 -1.30 -7.99 14.50
N ASP A 256 -1.68 -9.27 14.57
CA ASP A 256 -0.81 -10.41 14.24
C ASP A 256 -1.06 -10.83 12.78
N TYR A 257 -0.73 -9.92 11.85
CA TYR A 257 -0.82 -10.12 10.40
C TYR A 257 0.56 -10.07 9.72
N GLU A 258 1.60 -10.60 10.37
CA GLU A 258 2.98 -10.66 9.86
C GLU A 258 3.13 -11.45 8.54
N ASP A 259 2.21 -12.37 8.24
CA ASP A 259 2.15 -13.11 6.97
C ASP A 259 1.21 -12.45 5.94
N GLY A 260 0.72 -11.24 6.23
CA GLY A 260 -0.20 -10.46 5.39
C GLY A 260 -1.65 -10.91 5.48
N PHE A 261 -2.53 -10.17 4.82
CA PHE A 261 -3.92 -10.54 4.57
C PHE A 261 -4.01 -11.22 3.22
N THR A 262 -4.76 -12.32 3.13
CA THR A 262 -4.87 -13.13 1.92
C THR A 262 -6.32 -13.39 1.51
N PRO A 263 -6.66 -13.39 0.20
CA PRO A 263 -7.99 -13.76 -0.26
C PRO A 263 -8.34 -15.21 0.06
N LEU A 264 -9.60 -15.49 0.38
CA LEU A 264 -10.08 -16.81 0.81
C LEU A 264 -9.71 -17.99 -0.11
N ASN A 265 -9.62 -17.78 -1.42
CA ASN A 265 -9.29 -18.82 -2.40
C ASN A 265 -7.81 -18.83 -2.85
N SER A 266 -6.92 -18.11 -2.18
CA SER A 266 -5.49 -18.03 -2.54
C SER A 266 -4.72 -19.32 -2.21
N GLY A 267 -5.05 -19.98 -1.09
CA GLY A 267 -4.27 -21.09 -0.55
C GLY A 267 -3.00 -20.68 0.20
N GLU A 268 -2.79 -19.38 0.43
CA GLU A 268 -1.65 -18.83 1.18
C GLU A 268 -1.89 -18.85 2.70
N THR A 269 -0.84 -18.67 3.50
CA THR A 269 -0.87 -18.85 4.96
C THR A 269 -1.25 -17.59 5.77
N GLY A 270 -1.46 -16.45 5.11
CA GLY A 270 -1.81 -15.19 5.77
C GLY A 270 -3.21 -15.16 6.40
N ILE A 271 -3.57 -14.03 7.01
CA ILE A 271 -4.89 -13.79 7.60
C ILE A 271 -5.94 -13.80 6.50
N THR A 272 -6.80 -14.81 6.54
CA THR A 272 -7.79 -15.03 5.48
C THR A 272 -8.95 -14.06 5.57
N LEU A 273 -9.21 -13.32 4.50
CA LEU A 273 -10.39 -12.48 4.32
C LEU A 273 -11.26 -12.99 3.15
N PRO A 274 -12.58 -12.75 3.14
CA PRO A 274 -13.41 -13.05 1.98
C PRO A 274 -12.86 -12.35 0.72
N GLY A 275 -12.93 -13.00 -0.43
CA GLY A 275 -12.53 -12.40 -1.71
C GLY A 275 -11.83 -13.37 -2.64
N CYS A 276 -11.10 -12.83 -3.62
CA CYS A 276 -10.57 -13.58 -4.75
C CYS A 276 -9.09 -13.32 -5.01
N ALA A 277 -8.31 -14.40 -5.11
CA ALA A 277 -6.96 -14.40 -5.65
C ALA A 277 -7.02 -14.18 -7.17
N VAL A 278 -6.41 -13.09 -7.63
CA VAL A 278 -6.45 -12.66 -9.04
C VAL A 278 -5.10 -12.05 -9.42
N LEU A 279 -4.50 -12.54 -10.50
CA LEU A 279 -3.26 -11.97 -11.02
C LEU A 279 -3.46 -10.54 -11.50
N ASP A 280 -2.38 -9.77 -11.44
CA ASP A 280 -2.37 -8.42 -11.97
C ASP A 280 -2.48 -8.43 -13.49
N ASP A 281 -3.41 -7.65 -14.06
CA ASP A 281 -3.60 -7.53 -15.50
C ASP A 281 -2.98 -6.24 -16.02
N LEU A 282 -1.69 -6.33 -16.37
CA LEU A 282 -0.93 -5.20 -16.93
C LEU A 282 -1.32 -4.86 -18.38
N SER A 283 -2.22 -5.63 -19.01
CA SER A 283 -2.66 -5.37 -20.38
C SER A 283 -3.78 -4.33 -20.49
N LYS A 284 -4.38 -3.95 -19.35
CA LYS A 284 -5.45 -2.94 -19.28
C LYS A 284 -5.10 -1.84 -18.28
N GLY A 285 -5.66 -0.66 -18.50
CA GLY A 285 -5.49 0.47 -17.58
C GLY A 285 -6.18 0.22 -16.25
N LEU A 286 -5.61 0.74 -15.17
CA LEU A 286 -6.30 0.80 -13.87
C LEU A 286 -7.63 1.55 -14.04
N GLY A 287 -8.71 0.99 -13.49
CA GLY A 287 -10.06 1.52 -13.66
C GLY A 287 -10.80 1.04 -14.90
N ASP A 288 -10.17 0.30 -15.82
CA ASP A 288 -10.92 -0.39 -16.87
C ASP A 288 -11.80 -1.49 -16.23
N PRO A 289 -13.14 -1.50 -16.40
CA PRO A 289 -14.01 -2.54 -15.85
C PRO A 289 -13.67 -3.96 -16.32
N ALA A 290 -12.90 -4.10 -17.40
CA ALA A 290 -12.40 -5.38 -17.89
C ALA A 290 -11.02 -5.76 -17.33
N GLU A 291 -10.33 -4.88 -16.57
CA GLU A 291 -9.08 -5.22 -15.86
C GLU A 291 -9.37 -6.34 -14.84
N ALA A 292 -8.52 -7.36 -14.78
CA ALA A 292 -8.86 -8.62 -14.12
C ALA A 292 -9.28 -8.45 -12.65
N ARG A 293 -8.57 -7.62 -11.87
CA ARG A 293 -8.88 -7.42 -10.44
C ARG A 293 -10.12 -6.57 -10.24
N LEU A 294 -10.29 -5.47 -10.99
CA LEU A 294 -11.51 -4.68 -10.92
C LEU A 294 -12.74 -5.47 -11.39
N ALA A 295 -12.63 -6.22 -12.49
CA ALA A 295 -13.71 -7.09 -12.98
C ALA A 295 -14.12 -8.13 -11.95
N ALA A 296 -13.14 -8.75 -11.26
CA ALA A 296 -13.41 -9.70 -10.18
C ALA A 296 -14.10 -9.03 -8.97
N ALA A 297 -13.68 -7.81 -8.58
CA ALA A 297 -14.33 -7.06 -7.51
C ALA A 297 -15.81 -6.76 -7.83
N LEU A 298 -16.09 -6.30 -9.05
CA LEU A 298 -17.46 -6.01 -9.51
C LEU A 298 -18.31 -7.30 -9.58
N ALA A 299 -17.75 -8.39 -10.09
CA ALA A 299 -18.44 -9.68 -10.14
C ALA A 299 -18.75 -10.24 -8.73
N TYR A 300 -17.79 -10.14 -7.80
CA TYR A 300 -18.00 -10.57 -6.41
C TYR A 300 -19.06 -9.71 -5.72
N ARG A 301 -19.07 -8.40 -5.97
CA ARG A 301 -20.11 -7.51 -5.45
C ARG A 301 -21.50 -7.93 -5.88
N ASP A 302 -21.69 -8.20 -7.17
CA ASP A 302 -23.00 -8.54 -7.74
C ASP A 302 -23.45 -9.97 -7.36
N ALA A 303 -22.50 -10.89 -7.18
CA ALA A 303 -22.75 -12.26 -6.76
C ALA A 303 -21.69 -12.72 -5.73
N PRO A 304 -21.90 -12.45 -4.43
CA PRO A 304 -20.93 -12.77 -3.38
C PRO A 304 -20.43 -14.20 -3.43
N GLY A 305 -19.11 -14.38 -3.32
CA GLY A 305 -18.44 -15.68 -3.44
C GLY A 305 -18.08 -16.09 -4.87
N THR A 306 -18.45 -15.31 -5.89
CA THR A 306 -18.05 -15.56 -7.28
C THR A 306 -16.62 -15.09 -7.51
N CYS A 307 -15.70 -16.03 -7.68
CA CYS A 307 -14.30 -15.75 -8.04
C CYS A 307 -13.93 -16.35 -9.39
N PRO A 308 -13.05 -15.71 -10.17
CA PRO A 308 -12.38 -16.38 -11.28
C PRO A 308 -11.55 -17.56 -10.76
N ALA A 309 -11.14 -18.46 -11.67
CA ALA A 309 -10.22 -19.54 -11.30
C ALA A 309 -8.95 -18.93 -10.70
N PRO A 310 -8.54 -19.36 -9.48
CA PRO A 310 -7.36 -18.78 -8.86
C PRO A 310 -6.11 -19.10 -9.69
N PRO A 311 -5.10 -18.23 -9.67
CA PRO A 311 -3.82 -18.55 -10.28
C PRO A 311 -3.23 -19.84 -9.68
N PRO A 312 -2.43 -20.60 -10.44
CA PRO A 312 -1.73 -21.75 -9.88
C PRO A 312 -0.84 -21.29 -8.72
N ALA A 313 -0.86 -22.04 -7.61
CA ALA A 313 -0.01 -21.78 -6.47
C ALA A 313 1.45 -21.66 -6.91
N SER A 314 2.10 -20.53 -6.60
CA SER A 314 3.51 -20.36 -6.89
C SER A 314 4.30 -21.35 -6.03
N SER A 315 4.99 -22.31 -6.65
CA SER A 315 5.94 -23.14 -5.92
C SER A 315 6.99 -22.23 -5.29
N LEU A 316 7.08 -22.21 -3.97
CA LEU A 316 8.18 -21.60 -3.21
C LEU A 316 9.51 -22.09 -3.78
N SER A 317 10.14 -21.31 -4.65
CA SER A 317 11.56 -21.48 -4.92
C SER A 317 12.26 -20.97 -3.68
N THR A 318 12.92 -21.88 -2.95
CA THR A 318 13.80 -21.53 -1.84
C THR A 318 14.87 -20.57 -2.35
N ILE A 319 14.68 -19.28 -2.08
CA ILE A 319 15.70 -18.26 -2.27
C ILE A 319 16.77 -18.52 -1.21
N THR A 320 17.86 -19.16 -1.60
CA THR A 320 19.11 -19.09 -0.83
C THR A 320 19.62 -17.66 -0.94
N ILE A 321 19.39 -16.85 0.08
CA ILE A 321 20.00 -15.52 0.21
C ILE A 321 21.48 -15.76 0.51
N SER A 322 22.34 -15.60 -0.51
CA SER A 322 23.75 -15.36 -0.28
C SER A 322 23.93 -13.99 0.37
N PRO A 323 24.88 -13.81 1.30
CA PRO A 323 25.07 -12.54 2.00
C PRO A 323 25.33 -11.42 0.97
N LEU A 324 24.53 -10.36 1.04
CA LEU A 324 24.68 -9.14 0.27
C LEU A 324 26.08 -8.55 0.49
N ASP A 325 26.90 -8.52 -0.56
CA ASP A 325 27.94 -7.51 -0.67
C ASP A 325 27.25 -6.17 -1.03
N GLN A 326 27.66 -5.12 -0.33
CA GLN A 326 27.00 -3.83 -0.26
C GLN A 326 26.87 -3.15 -1.63
N LEU A 327 25.67 -3.16 -2.22
CA LEU A 327 25.27 -2.18 -3.21
C LEU A 327 24.91 -0.87 -2.48
N SER A 328 25.86 0.06 -2.45
CA SER A 328 25.65 1.43 -1.95
C SER A 328 24.83 2.22 -2.98
N LEU A 329 23.51 2.10 -2.91
CA LEU A 329 22.60 3.05 -3.57
C LEU A 329 22.71 4.39 -2.85
N GLN A 330 23.09 5.45 -3.57
CA GLN A 330 22.90 6.81 -3.07
C GLN A 330 21.40 7.08 -2.98
N PRO A 331 20.90 7.66 -1.88
CA PRO A 331 19.48 7.90 -1.72
C PRO A 331 19.03 8.96 -2.73
N VAL A 332 18.34 8.51 -3.79
CA VAL A 332 17.22 9.27 -4.36
C VAL A 332 16.32 9.61 -3.18
N THR A 333 15.69 10.80 -3.17
CA THR A 333 14.90 11.39 -2.08
C THR A 333 13.71 10.53 -1.59
N GLN A 334 13.99 9.33 -1.10
CA GLN A 334 13.19 8.38 -0.32
C GLN A 334 13.25 8.72 1.18
N ASP A 335 14.01 9.75 1.55
CA ASP A 335 14.21 10.15 2.95
C ASP A 335 12.87 10.37 3.67
N THR A 336 11.84 10.82 2.95
CA THR A 336 10.47 10.96 3.47
C THR A 336 9.71 9.64 3.60
N PHE A 337 9.86 8.67 2.70
CA PHE A 337 9.12 7.39 2.77
C PHE A 337 9.64 6.51 3.91
N VAL A 338 10.97 6.43 4.07
CA VAL A 338 11.58 5.61 5.13
C VAL A 338 11.44 6.29 6.50
N ARG A 339 11.62 7.61 6.60
CA ARG A 339 11.44 8.32 7.88
C ARG A 339 9.98 8.41 8.35
N ASN A 340 8.99 8.34 7.45
CA ASN A 340 7.57 8.52 7.79
C ASN A 340 6.74 7.22 7.82
N ASN A 341 7.38 6.06 7.93
CA ASN A 341 6.67 4.78 7.98
C ASN A 341 5.96 4.61 9.33
N ARG A 342 4.62 4.50 9.33
CA ARG A 342 3.78 4.32 10.53
C ARG A 342 3.85 5.46 11.56
N ILE A 343 3.77 6.72 11.11
CA ILE A 343 3.59 7.89 12.00
C ILE A 343 2.09 8.17 12.24
N LEU A 344 1.67 8.20 13.51
CA LEU A 344 0.28 8.45 13.96
C LEU A 344 -0.08 9.95 14.13
N GLY A 345 0.85 10.87 13.87
CA GLY A 345 0.67 12.32 14.03
C GLY A 345 1.37 13.15 12.95
N LEU A 346 1.34 14.48 13.08
CA LEU A 346 2.09 15.39 12.22
C LEU A 346 3.60 15.08 12.33
N PRO A 347 4.36 14.98 11.22
CA PRO A 347 5.81 15.02 11.30
C PRO A 347 6.23 16.30 12.03
N GLN A 348 7.14 16.18 12.99
CA GLN A 348 7.76 17.35 13.63
C GLN A 348 8.87 17.93 12.75
#